data_AF-A0A7C3NRB2-F1
#
_entry.id   AF-A0A7C3NRB2-F1
#
_cell.length_a   1.000
_cell.length_b   1.000
_cell.length_c   1.000
_cell.angle_alpha   90.00
_cell.angle_beta   90.00
_cell.angle_gamma   90.00
#
_symmetry.space_group_name_H-M   'P 1'
#
loop_
_entity.id
_entity.type
_entity.pdbx_description
1 polymer ?
#
loop_
_entity_poly.entity_id
_entity_poly.type
_entity_poly.pdbx_seq_one_letter_code
_entity_poly.pdbx_strand_id
1 'polypeptide(L)'
;MSHWPKIRPQIDEMVNRQFDTPEFKKLFAVKLTPGRIEVYQNHMTFYANNRRDCWAFVAGKAPLDVKRAIWAHEKDELIHDERMGRAHVTEDDLQAGDESLLAPGAKAAYYAWLYCAREKPWLEGLVYSHILERRNNNAIVKGGGLVERWRRKQRAELGAQTAERDFQTEVHAVADEDHSDIFEPIFTRYVSSEAAAEAVLAATRDGLLIDRALRGALADAMSAVE
;
A
#
# COMPACT_ATOMS: atom_id res chain seq x y z
N MET A 1 9.26 16.25 -23.67
CA MET A 1 10.09 15.15 -23.14
C MET A 1 9.54 14.77 -21.77
N SER A 2 9.61 13.51 -21.37
CA SER A 2 9.12 13.09 -20.03
C SER A 2 10.03 13.62 -18.92
N HIS A 3 9.43 14.11 -17.84
CA HIS A 3 10.12 14.45 -16.60
C HIS A 3 10.22 13.26 -15.63
N TRP A 4 9.56 12.13 -15.94
CA TRP A 4 9.55 10.94 -15.07
C TRP A 4 10.96 10.42 -14.71
N PRO A 5 11.91 10.25 -15.65
CA PRO A 5 13.25 9.76 -15.30
C PRO A 5 14.01 10.67 -14.32
N LYS A 6 13.66 11.97 -14.27
CA LYS A 6 14.28 12.95 -13.36
C LYS A 6 13.71 12.86 -11.94
N ILE A 7 12.42 12.60 -11.78
CA ILE A 7 11.75 12.59 -10.47
C ILE A 7 11.64 11.21 -9.85
N ARG A 8 11.64 10.13 -10.65
CA ARG A 8 11.53 8.75 -10.16
C ARG A 8 12.57 8.42 -9.07
N PRO A 9 13.88 8.75 -9.23
CA PRO A 9 14.86 8.48 -8.17
C PRO A 9 14.57 9.22 -6.86
N GLN A 10 13.93 10.40 -6.92
CA GLN A 10 13.54 11.15 -5.72
C GLN A 10 12.39 10.44 -4.99
N ILE A 11 11.43 9.91 -5.73
CA ILE A 11 10.33 9.10 -5.19
C ILE A 11 10.90 7.85 -4.52
N ASP A 12 11.83 7.14 -5.18
CA ASP A 12 12.49 5.96 -4.62
C ASP A 12 13.20 6.28 -3.30
N GLU A 13 13.88 7.43 -3.23
CA GLU A 13 14.52 7.91 -2.00
C GLU A 13 13.50 8.24 -0.90
N MET A 14 12.35 8.85 -1.24
CA MET A 14 11.28 9.14 -0.27
C MET A 14 10.69 7.85 0.30
N VAL A 15 10.43 6.86 -0.55
CA VAL A 15 9.93 5.54 -0.15
C VAL A 15 10.91 4.82 0.77
N ASN A 16 12.21 4.84 0.45
CA ASN A 16 13.23 4.26 1.30
C ASN A 16 13.28 4.93 2.69
N ARG A 17 13.25 6.27 2.72
CA ARG A 17 13.27 7.05 3.97
C ARG A 17 12.06 6.80 4.87
N GLN A 18 10.94 6.34 4.30
CA GLN A 18 9.73 6.01 5.05
C GLN A 18 10.02 5.04 6.20
N PHE A 19 10.88 4.05 5.99
CA PHE A 19 11.20 3.02 6.98
C PHE A 19 12.04 3.53 8.16
N ASP A 20 12.65 4.71 8.01
CA ASP A 20 13.41 5.36 9.09
C ASP A 20 12.55 6.30 9.95
N THR A 21 11.29 6.48 9.61
CA THR A 21 10.37 7.38 10.32
C THR A 21 9.96 6.79 11.67
N PRO A 22 9.62 7.65 12.66
CA PRO A 22 9.19 7.18 13.98
C PRO A 22 8.02 6.21 13.93
N GLU A 23 7.05 6.43 13.04
CA GLU A 23 5.83 5.62 12.92
C GLU A 23 6.13 4.20 12.43
N PHE A 24 6.97 4.07 11.41
CA PHE A 24 7.41 2.77 10.92
C PHE A 24 8.30 2.04 11.93
N LYS A 25 9.25 2.75 12.54
CA LYS A 25 10.09 2.19 13.61
C LYS A 25 9.25 1.70 14.78
N LYS A 26 8.23 2.46 15.17
CA LYS A 26 7.29 2.11 16.22
C LYS A 26 6.52 0.85 15.86
N LEU A 27 5.93 0.77 14.67
CA LEU A 27 5.21 -0.43 14.20
C LEU A 27 6.08 -1.69 14.27
N PHE A 28 7.30 -1.62 13.73
CA PHE A 28 8.19 -2.78 13.72
C PHE A 28 8.75 -3.14 15.11
N ALA A 29 8.75 -2.22 16.07
CA ALA A 29 9.16 -2.47 17.44
C ALA A 29 8.09 -3.19 18.29
N VAL A 30 6.81 -3.14 17.91
CA VAL A 30 5.73 -3.81 18.65
C VAL A 30 5.90 -5.33 18.58
N LYS A 31 6.00 -6.03 19.71
CA LYS A 31 6.08 -7.50 19.74
C LYS A 31 4.78 -8.13 19.25
N LEU A 32 4.87 -9.18 18.45
CA LEU A 32 3.72 -9.94 17.96
C LEU A 32 3.22 -10.91 19.03
N THR A 33 1.97 -10.72 19.46
CA THR A 33 1.16 -11.66 20.25
C THR A 33 -0.08 -12.00 19.44
N PRO A 34 -0.80 -13.10 19.74
CA PRO A 34 -2.04 -13.44 19.04
C PRO A 34 -3.04 -12.27 18.98
N GLY A 35 -3.29 -11.59 20.10
CA GLY A 35 -4.22 -10.44 20.14
C GLY A 35 -3.76 -9.25 19.29
N ARG A 36 -2.45 -9.00 19.25
CA ARG A 36 -1.89 -7.92 18.40
C ARG A 36 -1.97 -8.22 16.91
N ILE A 37 -1.80 -9.49 16.55
CA ILE A 37 -1.95 -9.95 15.18
C ILE A 37 -3.41 -9.80 14.75
N GLU A 38 -4.35 -10.18 15.60
CA GLU A 38 -5.78 -9.99 15.35
C GLU A 38 -6.11 -8.50 15.12
N VAL A 39 -5.62 -7.59 15.98
CA VAL A 39 -5.78 -6.15 15.78
C VAL A 39 -5.19 -5.71 14.44
N TYR A 40 -3.96 -6.13 14.10
CA TYR A 40 -3.34 -5.78 12.84
C TYR A 40 -4.14 -6.30 11.63
N GLN A 41 -4.55 -7.57 11.66
CA GLN A 41 -5.31 -8.21 10.60
C GLN A 41 -6.67 -7.56 10.40
N ASN A 42 -7.38 -7.22 11.48
CA ASN A 42 -8.64 -6.47 11.40
C ASN A 42 -8.46 -5.19 10.59
N HIS A 43 -7.41 -4.41 10.88
CA HIS A 43 -7.14 -3.20 10.12
C HIS A 43 -6.77 -3.48 8.66
N MET A 44 -6.04 -4.56 8.38
CA MET A 44 -5.66 -4.92 7.01
C MET A 44 -6.87 -5.35 6.16
N THR A 45 -7.91 -5.94 6.76
CA THR A 45 -9.20 -6.19 6.09
C THR A 45 -9.81 -4.88 5.56
N PHE A 46 -9.91 -3.86 6.42
CA PHE A 46 -10.43 -2.56 5.99
C PHE A 46 -9.50 -1.83 5.02
N TYR A 47 -8.19 -1.97 5.20
CA TYR A 47 -7.20 -1.42 4.27
C TYR A 47 -7.39 -2.02 2.88
N ALA A 48 -7.50 -3.35 2.75
CA ALA A 48 -7.69 -4.05 1.48
C ALA A 48 -8.92 -3.55 0.73
N ASN A 49 -10.08 -3.44 1.40
CA ASN A 49 -11.28 -2.89 0.80
C ASN A 49 -11.11 -1.41 0.39
N ASN A 50 -10.51 -0.60 1.26
CA ASN A 50 -10.21 0.80 0.98
C ASN A 50 -9.34 0.98 -0.28
N ARG A 51 -8.40 0.05 -0.53
CA ARG A 51 -7.58 0.06 -1.75
C ARG A 51 -8.44 -0.11 -3.01
N ARG A 52 -9.38 -1.07 -3.00
CA ARG A 52 -10.28 -1.34 -4.14
C ARG A 52 -11.09 -0.09 -4.49
N ASP A 53 -11.66 0.56 -3.48
CA ASP A 53 -12.40 1.82 -3.66
C ASP A 53 -11.51 2.93 -4.22
N CYS A 54 -10.29 3.09 -3.69
CA CYS A 54 -9.35 4.10 -4.19
C CYS A 54 -9.02 3.88 -5.67
N TRP A 55 -8.72 2.65 -6.07
CA TRP A 55 -8.47 2.30 -7.47
C TRP A 55 -9.68 2.59 -8.37
N ALA A 56 -10.89 2.26 -7.92
CA ALA A 56 -12.12 2.55 -8.64
C ALA A 56 -12.37 4.06 -8.81
N PHE A 57 -12.19 4.86 -7.76
CA PHE A 57 -12.34 6.32 -7.83
C PHE A 57 -11.35 6.97 -8.81
N VAL A 58 -10.09 6.52 -8.81
CA VAL A 58 -9.08 7.01 -9.77
C VAL A 58 -9.48 6.59 -11.20
N ALA A 59 -9.86 5.32 -11.40
CA ALA A 59 -10.28 4.82 -12.71
C ALA A 59 -11.50 5.55 -13.27
N GLY A 60 -12.42 6.04 -12.42
CA GLY A 60 -13.59 6.81 -12.84
C GLY A 60 -13.22 8.03 -13.70
N LYS A 61 -12.12 8.71 -13.37
CA LYS A 61 -11.69 9.98 -13.98
C LYS A 61 -10.43 9.90 -14.84
N ALA A 62 -9.75 8.74 -14.89
CA ALA A 62 -8.49 8.60 -15.60
C ALA A 62 -8.66 8.44 -17.14
N PRO A 63 -7.62 8.73 -17.95
CA PRO A 63 -7.57 8.36 -19.37
C PRO A 63 -7.68 6.85 -19.62
N LEU A 64 -8.07 6.43 -20.83
CA LEU A 64 -8.36 5.02 -21.13
C LEU A 64 -7.18 4.06 -20.94
N ASP A 65 -5.96 4.46 -21.29
CA ASP A 65 -4.76 3.65 -21.07
C ASP A 65 -4.45 3.48 -19.58
N VAL A 66 -4.67 4.53 -18.78
CA VAL A 66 -4.59 4.45 -17.31
C VAL A 66 -5.65 3.51 -16.74
N LYS A 67 -6.90 3.59 -17.22
CA LYS A 67 -7.97 2.66 -16.80
C LYS A 67 -7.61 1.20 -17.09
N ARG A 68 -7.00 0.93 -18.25
CA ARG A 68 -6.53 -0.43 -18.60
C ARG A 68 -5.42 -0.91 -17.67
N ALA A 69 -4.47 -0.05 -17.32
CA ALA A 69 -3.42 -0.39 -16.35
C ALA A 69 -4.02 -0.69 -14.96
N ILE A 70 -4.96 0.14 -14.49
CA ILE A 70 -5.67 -0.12 -13.24
C ILE A 70 -6.46 -1.43 -13.32
N TRP A 71 -7.16 -1.73 -14.41
CA TRP A 71 -7.87 -3.00 -14.57
C TRP A 71 -6.96 -4.22 -14.61
N ALA A 72 -5.77 -4.11 -15.22
CA ALA A 72 -4.79 -5.18 -15.21
C ALA A 72 -4.32 -5.47 -13.79
N HIS A 73 -4.08 -4.43 -12.98
CA HIS A 73 -3.81 -4.57 -11.55
C HIS A 73 -5.02 -5.17 -10.78
N GLU A 74 -6.22 -4.62 -10.95
CA GLU A 74 -7.43 -5.07 -10.25
C GLU A 74 -7.82 -6.51 -10.59
N LYS A 75 -7.37 -7.06 -11.72
CA LYS A 75 -7.61 -8.45 -12.09
C LYS A 75 -6.97 -9.41 -11.07
N ASP A 76 -5.72 -9.18 -10.69
CA ASP A 76 -5.02 -10.00 -9.69
C ASP A 76 -5.75 -9.90 -8.34
N GLU A 77 -6.21 -8.70 -8.03
CA GLU A 77 -6.78 -8.37 -6.72
C GLU A 77 -8.22 -8.87 -6.52
N LEU A 78 -9.06 -8.81 -7.55
CA LEU A 78 -10.51 -9.07 -7.46
C LEU A 78 -10.97 -10.33 -8.22
N ILE A 79 -10.17 -10.84 -9.17
CA ILE A 79 -10.58 -11.94 -10.03
C ILE A 79 -9.71 -13.16 -9.76
N HIS A 80 -8.42 -13.09 -10.11
CA HIS A 80 -7.50 -14.21 -9.96
C HIS A 80 -6.06 -13.76 -10.21
N ASP A 81 -5.18 -14.05 -9.25
CA ASP A 81 -3.74 -14.06 -9.43
C ASP A 81 -3.25 -15.52 -9.53
N GLU A 82 -2.56 -15.86 -10.62
CA GLU A 82 -1.96 -17.18 -10.81
C GLU A 82 -0.89 -17.51 -9.75
N ARG A 83 -0.19 -16.50 -9.21
CA ARG A 83 0.81 -16.66 -8.14
C ARG A 83 0.15 -17.13 -6.84
N MET A 84 -1.09 -16.72 -6.61
CA MET A 84 -1.89 -17.02 -5.43
C MET A 84 -2.84 -18.21 -5.65
N GLY A 85 -3.24 -18.48 -6.89
CA GLY A 85 -4.31 -19.41 -7.22
C GLY A 85 -5.72 -18.92 -6.81
N ARG A 86 -5.86 -17.65 -6.42
CA ARG A 86 -7.13 -16.98 -6.09
C ARG A 86 -6.99 -15.45 -6.24
N ALA A 87 -8.08 -14.72 -6.05
CA ALA A 87 -8.04 -13.26 -5.88
C ALA A 87 -7.36 -12.88 -4.55
N HIS A 88 -6.65 -11.75 -4.52
CA HIS A 88 -6.06 -11.23 -3.28
C HIS A 88 -7.12 -10.82 -2.26
N VAL A 89 -8.28 -10.36 -2.71
CA VAL A 89 -9.39 -9.97 -1.83
C VAL A 89 -10.64 -10.72 -2.24
N THR A 90 -11.26 -11.43 -1.29
CA THR A 90 -12.56 -12.11 -1.46
C THR A 90 -13.61 -11.50 -0.54
N GLU A 91 -14.90 -11.77 -0.78
CA GLU A 91 -15.96 -11.34 0.13
C GLU A 91 -15.77 -11.90 1.55
N ASP A 92 -15.27 -13.13 1.68
CA ASP A 92 -15.00 -13.76 2.97
C ASP A 92 -13.86 -13.04 3.73
N ASP A 93 -12.81 -12.61 3.01
CA ASP A 93 -11.72 -11.81 3.59
C ASP A 93 -12.25 -10.48 4.16
N LEU A 94 -13.28 -9.90 3.54
CA LEU A 94 -13.89 -8.63 3.95
C LEU A 94 -14.90 -8.76 5.11
N GLN A 95 -15.60 -9.89 5.20
CA GLN A 95 -16.58 -10.13 6.28
C GLN A 95 -15.94 -10.33 7.66
N ALA A 96 -14.63 -10.61 7.70
CA ALA A 96 -13.89 -10.80 8.95
C ALA A 96 -13.61 -9.49 9.72
N GLY A 97 -13.86 -8.32 9.12
CA GLY A 97 -13.55 -7.03 9.73
C GLY A 97 -14.60 -6.55 10.73
N ASP A 98 -14.16 -6.15 11.93
CA ASP A 98 -14.94 -5.42 12.92
C ASP A 98 -14.52 -3.94 12.96
N GLU A 99 -15.41 -3.07 12.51
CA GLU A 99 -15.17 -1.63 12.44
C GLU A 99 -15.00 -1.01 13.84
N SER A 100 -15.58 -1.62 14.88
CA SER A 100 -15.48 -1.15 16.26
C SER A 100 -14.05 -1.26 16.83
N LEU A 101 -13.24 -2.11 16.21
CA LEU A 101 -11.82 -2.32 16.57
C LEU A 101 -10.86 -1.43 15.77
N LEU A 102 -11.37 -0.57 14.87
CA LEU A 102 -10.51 0.35 14.12
C LEU A 102 -10.00 1.49 14.99
N ALA A 103 -8.68 1.67 14.98
CA ALA A 103 -8.04 2.83 15.57
C ALA A 103 -8.55 4.11 14.88
N PRO A 104 -8.90 5.17 15.62
CA PRO A 104 -9.36 6.43 15.03
C PRO A 104 -8.39 7.00 13.99
N GLY A 105 -7.07 6.90 14.25
CA GLY A 105 -6.04 7.35 13.31
C GLY A 105 -5.99 6.52 12.03
N ALA A 106 -6.23 5.22 12.10
CA ALA A 106 -6.31 4.36 10.91
C ALA A 106 -7.56 4.67 10.08
N LYS A 107 -8.71 4.83 10.72
CA LYS A 107 -9.96 5.24 10.06
C LYS A 107 -9.83 6.61 9.38
N ALA A 108 -9.16 7.57 10.04
CA ALA A 108 -8.85 8.86 9.43
C ALA A 108 -7.93 8.73 8.20
N ALA A 109 -6.93 7.85 8.23
CA ALA A 109 -6.07 7.59 7.08
C ALA A 109 -6.85 6.99 5.89
N TYR A 110 -7.78 6.07 6.14
CA TYR A 110 -8.66 5.51 5.11
C TYR A 110 -9.53 6.58 4.44
N TYR A 111 -10.12 7.49 5.22
CA TYR A 111 -10.87 8.62 4.66
C TYR A 111 -9.98 9.58 3.88
N ALA A 112 -8.74 9.82 4.33
CA ALA A 112 -7.80 10.66 3.62
C ALA A 112 -7.46 10.08 2.24
N TRP A 113 -7.20 8.76 2.14
CA TRP A 113 -6.96 8.12 0.85
C TRP A 113 -8.20 8.16 -0.06
N LEU A 114 -9.40 7.89 0.45
CA LEU A 114 -10.63 8.01 -0.34
C LEU A 114 -10.84 9.42 -0.87
N TYR A 115 -10.63 10.43 -0.02
CA TYR A 115 -10.69 11.83 -0.43
C TYR A 115 -9.66 12.12 -1.54
N CYS A 116 -8.41 11.72 -1.35
CA CYS A 116 -7.37 11.92 -2.35
C CYS A 116 -7.71 11.22 -3.68
N ALA A 117 -8.12 9.96 -3.62
CA ALA A 117 -8.49 9.17 -4.79
C ALA A 117 -9.72 9.74 -5.52
N ARG A 118 -10.69 10.31 -4.81
CA ARG A 118 -11.93 10.86 -5.39
C ARG A 118 -11.78 12.29 -5.89
N GLU A 119 -11.12 13.17 -5.13
CA GLU A 119 -11.15 14.62 -5.36
C GLU A 119 -9.93 15.17 -6.11
N LYS A 120 -8.74 14.57 -5.96
CA LYS A 120 -7.52 15.09 -6.61
C LYS A 120 -7.54 14.83 -8.12
N PRO A 121 -6.78 15.54 -8.97
CA PRO A 121 -6.69 15.15 -10.37
C PRO A 121 -6.18 13.72 -10.52
N TRP A 122 -6.52 13.06 -11.63
CA TRP A 122 -6.34 11.60 -11.77
C TRP A 122 -4.88 11.15 -11.62
N LEU A 123 -3.92 11.98 -12.03
CA LEU A 123 -2.49 11.64 -11.97
C LEU A 123 -2.01 11.59 -10.52
N GLU A 124 -2.36 12.58 -9.71
CA GLU A 124 -2.11 12.57 -8.26
C GLU A 124 -2.89 11.45 -7.58
N GLY A 125 -4.16 11.27 -7.95
CA GLY A 125 -5.00 10.15 -7.50
C GLY A 125 -4.31 8.80 -7.68
N LEU A 126 -3.74 8.56 -8.86
CA LEU A 126 -2.96 7.38 -9.19
C LEU A 126 -1.72 7.25 -8.28
N VAL A 127 -1.00 8.34 -8.04
CA VAL A 127 0.21 8.34 -7.17
C VAL A 127 -0.12 7.90 -5.75
N TYR A 128 -1.24 8.34 -5.17
CA TYR A 128 -1.64 7.93 -3.81
C TYR A 128 -1.81 6.42 -3.67
N SER A 129 -2.18 5.75 -4.76
CA SER A 129 -2.27 4.29 -4.78
C SER A 129 -0.95 3.62 -5.12
N HIS A 130 -0.33 4.06 -6.21
CA HIS A 130 0.93 3.51 -6.72
C HIS A 130 2.05 3.54 -5.68
N ILE A 131 2.14 4.61 -4.87
CA ILE A 131 3.20 4.74 -3.87
C ILE A 131 3.11 3.67 -2.77
N LEU A 132 1.92 3.10 -2.56
CA LEU A 132 1.70 2.02 -1.61
C LEU A 132 2.20 0.67 -2.15
N GLU A 133 2.14 0.44 -3.45
CA GLU A 133 2.76 -0.73 -4.11
C GLU A 133 4.28 -0.54 -4.18
N ARG A 134 4.72 0.68 -4.52
CA ARG A 134 6.14 1.00 -4.65
C ARG A 134 6.93 0.84 -3.34
N ARG A 135 6.31 1.04 -2.16
CA ARG A 135 6.99 0.74 -0.88
C ARG A 135 7.11 -0.76 -0.55
N ASN A 136 6.40 -1.61 -1.27
CA ASN A 136 6.54 -3.05 -1.14
C ASN A 136 7.54 -3.65 -2.13
N ASN A 137 7.83 -2.95 -3.22
CA ASN A 137 8.80 -3.37 -4.24
C ASN A 137 10.23 -3.54 -3.65
N ASN A 138 10.72 -4.78 -3.63
CA ASN A 138 12.02 -5.14 -3.03
C ASN A 138 13.21 -4.71 -3.89
N ALA A 139 13.03 -4.51 -5.20
CA ALA A 139 14.05 -3.95 -6.07
C ALA A 139 14.31 -2.46 -5.78
N ILE A 140 13.33 -1.74 -5.21
CA ILE A 140 13.41 -0.31 -4.89
C ILE A 140 13.80 -0.09 -3.41
N VAL A 141 13.19 -0.82 -2.50
CA VAL A 141 13.35 -0.59 -1.05
C VAL A 141 14.53 -1.37 -0.50
N LYS A 142 15.55 -0.64 -0.06
CA LYS A 142 16.76 -1.20 0.56
C LYS A 142 16.39 -1.98 1.82
N GLY A 143 16.85 -3.23 1.89
CA GLY A 143 16.55 -4.13 2.99
C GLY A 143 15.16 -4.77 2.92
N GLY A 144 14.43 -4.61 1.82
CA GLY A 144 13.11 -5.18 1.57
C GLY A 144 11.96 -4.21 1.89
N GLY A 145 10.85 -4.34 1.16
CA GLY A 145 9.62 -3.58 1.34
C GLY A 145 8.91 -3.87 2.66
N LEU A 146 7.75 -3.23 2.88
CA LEU A 146 6.98 -3.41 4.11
C LEU A 146 6.57 -4.88 4.32
N VAL A 147 6.09 -5.53 3.26
CA VAL A 147 5.63 -6.94 3.30
C VAL A 147 6.77 -7.89 3.67
N GLU A 148 7.94 -7.77 3.03
CA GLU A 148 9.10 -8.61 3.37
C GLU A 148 9.62 -8.35 4.80
N ARG A 149 9.61 -7.10 5.26
CA ARG A 149 9.94 -6.78 6.66
C ARG A 149 8.97 -7.41 7.65
N TRP A 150 7.68 -7.38 7.33
CA TRP A 150 6.64 -8.00 8.14
C TRP A 150 6.79 -9.53 8.20
N ARG A 151 7.03 -10.18 7.06
CA ARG A 151 7.30 -11.61 6.96
C ARG A 151 8.48 -12.04 7.83
N ARG A 152 9.60 -11.30 7.77
CA ARG A 152 10.77 -11.58 8.62
C ARG A 152 10.46 -11.44 10.10
N LYS A 153 9.66 -10.44 10.49
CA LYS A 153 9.21 -10.25 11.87
C LYS A 153 8.33 -11.39 12.35
N GLN A 154 7.32 -11.80 11.57
CA GLN A 154 6.47 -12.94 11.87
C GLN A 154 7.29 -14.22 12.06
N ARG A 155 8.23 -14.51 11.15
CA ARG A 155 9.13 -15.67 11.29
C ARG A 155 9.97 -15.61 12.55
N ALA A 156 10.54 -14.45 12.88
CA ALA A 156 11.40 -14.29 14.04
C ALA A 156 10.65 -14.41 15.37
N GLU A 157 9.40 -13.95 15.45
CA GLU A 157 8.66 -13.85 16.71
C GLU A 157 7.60 -14.97 16.90
N LEU A 158 7.06 -15.53 15.81
CA LEU A 158 5.97 -16.53 15.84
C LEU A 158 6.40 -17.90 15.30
N GLY A 159 7.60 -18.00 14.74
CA GLY A 159 8.11 -19.19 14.06
C GLY A 159 7.63 -19.34 12.61
N ALA A 160 8.36 -20.14 11.84
CA ALA A 160 8.15 -20.29 10.39
C ALA A 160 6.75 -20.83 10.03
N GLN A 161 6.26 -21.85 10.75
CA GLN A 161 4.96 -22.48 10.46
C GLN A 161 3.77 -21.52 10.61
N THR A 162 3.84 -20.57 11.54
CA THR A 162 2.79 -19.57 11.73
C THR A 162 2.87 -18.49 10.65
N ALA A 163 4.08 -18.06 10.31
CA ALA A 163 4.31 -17.06 9.27
C ALA A 163 3.90 -17.54 7.88
N GLU A 164 4.11 -18.82 7.57
CA GLU A 164 3.74 -19.43 6.27
C GLU A 164 2.22 -19.59 6.07
N ARG A 165 1.41 -19.38 7.12
CA ARG A 165 -0.06 -19.33 7.00
C ARG A 165 -0.58 -17.96 6.53
N ASP A 166 0.26 -16.94 6.55
CA ASP A 166 -0.06 -15.59 6.06
C ASP A 166 0.23 -15.50 4.55
N PHE A 167 -0.61 -16.19 3.78
CA PHE A 167 -0.44 -16.35 2.34
C PHE A 167 -0.57 -15.02 1.57
N GLN A 168 -1.30 -14.06 2.12
CA GLN A 168 -1.40 -12.68 1.60
C GLN A 168 -0.03 -12.01 1.60
N THR A 169 0.66 -12.07 2.75
CA THR A 169 2.01 -11.51 2.89
C THR A 169 3.02 -12.21 1.97
N GLU A 170 2.83 -13.50 1.67
CA GLU A 170 3.73 -14.22 0.76
C GLU A 170 3.59 -13.78 -0.70
N VAL A 171 2.36 -13.64 -1.20
CA VAL A 171 2.13 -13.24 -2.60
C VAL A 171 2.54 -11.80 -2.84
N HIS A 172 2.17 -10.87 -1.96
CA HIS A 172 2.55 -9.46 -2.09
C HIS A 172 4.07 -9.23 -2.01
N ALA A 173 4.85 -10.15 -1.43
CA ALA A 173 6.31 -10.05 -1.46
C ALA A 173 6.92 -10.19 -2.87
N VAL A 174 6.16 -10.75 -3.82
CA VAL A 174 6.56 -10.95 -5.22
C VAL A 174 5.70 -10.08 -6.14
N ALA A 175 4.39 -10.05 -5.94
CA ALA A 175 3.43 -9.38 -6.81
C ALA A 175 3.65 -7.86 -6.89
N ASP A 176 4.11 -7.24 -5.81
CA ASP A 176 4.18 -5.79 -5.70
C ASP A 176 5.30 -5.17 -6.55
N GLU A 177 6.27 -5.97 -7.03
CA GLU A 177 7.21 -5.52 -8.07
C GLU A 177 6.47 -5.26 -9.39
N ASP A 178 5.70 -6.25 -9.86
CA ASP A 178 4.90 -6.16 -11.08
C ASP A 178 3.83 -5.07 -10.97
N HIS A 179 3.15 -5.00 -9.82
CA HIS A 179 2.10 -4.00 -9.56
C HIS A 179 2.64 -2.57 -9.49
N SER A 180 3.85 -2.37 -8.98
CA SER A 180 4.53 -1.07 -9.05
C SER A 180 4.90 -0.71 -10.49
N ASP A 181 5.43 -1.67 -11.25
CA ASP A 181 6.09 -1.41 -12.52
C ASP A 181 5.11 -1.28 -13.70
N ILE A 182 3.90 -1.84 -13.60
CA ILE A 182 2.84 -1.70 -14.62
C ILE A 182 2.48 -0.24 -14.92
N PHE A 183 2.73 0.67 -13.98
CA PHE A 183 2.44 2.10 -14.13
C PHE A 183 3.63 2.93 -14.66
N GLU A 184 4.83 2.38 -14.79
CA GLU A 184 6.01 3.10 -15.32
C GLU A 184 5.77 3.69 -16.72
N PRO A 185 5.11 3.00 -17.68
CA PRO A 185 4.77 3.60 -18.97
C PRO A 185 3.78 4.77 -18.86
N ILE A 186 2.86 4.71 -17.90
CA ILE A 186 1.88 5.78 -17.64
C ILE A 186 2.60 7.03 -17.13
N PHE A 187 3.47 6.91 -16.13
CA PHE A 187 4.22 8.06 -15.64
C PHE A 187 5.16 8.62 -16.69
N THR A 188 5.82 7.76 -17.47
CA THR A 188 6.65 8.18 -18.60
C THR A 188 5.86 9.04 -19.58
N ARG A 189 4.61 8.68 -19.88
CA ARG A 189 3.76 9.43 -20.81
C ARG A 189 3.21 10.73 -20.22
N TYR A 190 2.71 10.69 -18.98
CA TYR A 190 1.86 11.75 -18.44
C TYR A 190 2.58 12.74 -17.54
N VAL A 191 3.77 12.41 -17.03
CA VAL A 191 4.65 13.38 -16.35
C VAL A 191 5.43 14.16 -17.41
N SER A 192 4.71 14.93 -18.22
CA SER A 192 5.23 15.57 -19.45
C SER A 192 5.55 17.06 -19.29
N SER A 193 5.34 17.62 -18.10
CA SER A 193 5.66 19.00 -17.75
C SER A 193 6.23 19.11 -16.33
N GLU A 194 6.87 20.24 -16.02
CA GLU A 194 7.33 20.54 -14.66
C GLU A 194 6.18 20.59 -13.66
N ALA A 195 5.04 21.17 -14.04
CA ALA A 195 3.86 21.20 -13.19
C ALA A 195 3.34 19.78 -12.85
N ALA A 196 3.30 18.87 -13.83
CA ALA A 196 2.93 17.48 -13.58
C ALA A 196 3.97 16.76 -12.70
N ALA A 197 5.25 17.05 -12.89
CA ALA A 197 6.33 16.49 -12.08
C ALA A 197 6.23 16.93 -10.61
N GLU A 198 5.98 18.22 -10.36
CA GLU A 198 5.78 18.75 -9.00
C GLU A 198 4.50 18.22 -8.36
N ALA A 199 3.41 18.08 -9.13
CA ALA A 199 2.16 17.49 -8.64
C ALA A 199 2.36 16.03 -8.20
N VAL A 200 3.11 15.24 -8.98
CA VAL A 200 3.47 13.86 -8.62
C VAL A 200 4.33 13.82 -7.37
N LEU A 201 5.38 14.65 -7.27
CA LEU A 201 6.24 14.70 -6.07
C LEU A 201 5.45 15.14 -4.82
N ALA A 202 4.54 16.10 -4.95
CA ALA A 202 3.68 16.53 -3.85
C ALA A 202 2.73 15.40 -3.42
N ALA A 203 2.06 14.74 -4.36
CA ALA A 203 1.18 13.61 -4.07
C ALA A 203 1.93 12.42 -3.44
N THR A 204 3.19 12.18 -3.85
CA THR A 204 4.06 11.20 -3.20
C THR A 204 4.30 11.54 -1.73
N ARG A 205 4.68 12.79 -1.43
CA ARG A 205 4.93 13.23 -0.03
C ARG A 205 3.67 13.09 0.82
N ASP A 206 2.52 13.49 0.29
CA ASP A 206 1.24 13.41 0.99
C ASP A 206 0.80 11.96 1.19
N GLY A 207 0.92 11.10 0.17
CA GLY A 207 0.59 9.68 0.26
C GLY A 207 1.44 8.93 1.28
N LEU A 208 2.74 9.22 1.33
CA LEU A 208 3.64 8.69 2.36
C LEU A 208 3.32 9.26 3.74
N LEU A 209 2.88 10.51 3.86
CA LEU A 209 2.43 11.06 5.14
C LEU A 209 1.21 10.30 5.68
N ILE A 210 0.20 10.06 4.85
CA ILE A 210 -1.02 9.31 5.23
C ILE A 210 -0.65 7.89 5.66
N ASP A 211 0.28 7.25 4.95
CA ASP A 211 0.77 5.93 5.32
C ASP A 211 1.43 5.91 6.70
N ARG A 212 2.32 6.87 7.01
CA ARG A 212 2.91 6.96 8.35
C ARG A 212 1.83 7.10 9.42
N ALA A 213 0.80 7.91 9.16
CA ALA A 213 -0.32 8.05 10.08
C ALA A 213 -1.03 6.72 10.34
N LEU A 214 -1.28 5.92 9.29
CA LEU A 214 -1.79 4.55 9.44
C LEU A 214 -0.84 3.70 10.28
N ARG A 215 0.46 3.64 9.93
CA ARG A 215 1.42 2.75 10.62
C ARG A 215 1.62 3.11 12.08
N GLY A 216 1.63 4.40 12.40
CA GLY A 216 1.67 4.89 13.78
C GLY A 216 0.42 4.47 14.55
N ALA A 217 -0.77 4.67 13.97
CA ALA A 217 -2.04 4.29 14.60
C ALA A 217 -2.16 2.77 14.81
N LEU A 218 -1.70 1.96 13.85
CA LEU A 218 -1.62 0.50 14.00
C LEU A 218 -0.72 0.11 15.16
N ALA A 219 0.47 0.71 15.24
CA ALA A 219 1.40 0.42 16.31
C ALA A 219 0.81 0.75 17.70
N ASP A 220 0.10 1.86 17.81
CA ASP A 220 -0.61 2.25 19.03
C ASP A 220 -1.74 1.28 19.39
N ALA A 221 -2.57 0.91 18.41
CA ALA A 221 -3.67 -0.04 18.61
C ALA A 221 -3.17 -1.42 19.03
N MET A 222 -2.13 -1.93 18.37
CA MET A 222 -1.49 -3.18 18.78
C MET A 222 -0.89 -3.07 20.18
N SER A 223 -0.26 -1.95 20.53
CA SER A 223 0.35 -1.79 21.85
C SER A 223 -0.67 -1.67 22.99
N ALA A 224 -1.93 -1.36 22.67
CA ALA A 224 -3.02 -1.24 23.64
C ALA A 224 -3.62 -2.60 24.05
N VAL A 225 -3.28 -3.69 23.34
CA VAL A 225 -3.72 -5.05 23.66
C VAL A 225 -2.54 -5.91 24.12
N GLU A 226 -2.84 -6.90 24.97
CA GLU A 226 -1.85 -7.81 25.58
C GLU A 226 -1.21 -8.76 24.56
#